data_AF-A0A087TKQ1-F1
#
_entry.id   AF-A0A087TKQ1-F1
#
_cell.length_a   1.000
_cell.length_b   1.000
_cell.length_c   1.000
_cell.angle_alpha   90.00
_cell.angle_beta   90.00
_cell.angle_gamma   90.00
#
_symmetry.space_group_name_H-M   'P 1'
#
loop_
_entity.id
_entity.type
_entity.pdbx_description
1 polymer ?
#
loop_
_entity_poly.entity_id
_entity_poly.type
_entity_poly.pdbx_seq_one_letter_code
_entity_poly.pdbx_strand_id
1 'polypeptide(L)'
;MTTNIAGIISVVFFYIIILVVGIWAGKKKKTPGSELEESEEVMLAGRNIGMFVGIFTMTATWVGGGYINGTAEAIYSNGIVWCQAPFGYALSLVIG
;
A
#
# COMPACT_ATOMS: atom_id res chain seq x y z
N MET A 1 20.01 -24.47 8.31
CA MET A 1 19.10 -23.31 8.32
C MET A 1 19.94 -22.09 8.68
N THR A 2 20.42 -21.34 7.69
CA THR A 2 21.22 -20.13 7.92
C THR A 2 20.25 -18.96 8.12
N THR A 3 19.96 -18.64 9.38
CA THR A 3 19.07 -17.53 9.70
C THR A 3 19.66 -16.24 9.15
N ASN A 4 18.97 -15.60 8.20
CA ASN A 4 19.40 -14.32 7.64
C ASN A 4 19.09 -13.21 8.64
N ILE A 5 20.00 -13.01 9.59
CA ILE A 5 19.87 -12.04 10.68
C ILE A 5 19.67 -10.62 10.12
N ALA A 6 20.36 -10.26 9.03
CA ALA A 6 20.21 -8.96 8.37
C ALA A 6 18.78 -8.74 7.82
N GLY A 7 18.19 -9.76 7.20
CA GLY A 7 16.82 -9.71 6.70
C GLY A 7 15.77 -9.60 7.81
N ILE A 8 15.99 -10.26 8.95
CA ILE A 8 15.08 -10.14 10.10
C ILE A 8 15.15 -8.73 10.68
N ILE A 9 16.36 -8.18 10.86
CA ILE A 9 16.55 -6.83 11.37
C ILE A 9 15.86 -5.80 10.46
N SER A 10 15.98 -5.93 9.13
CA SER A 10 15.35 -4.99 8.19
C SER A 10 13.82 -5.03 8.24
N VAL A 11 13.22 -6.22 8.33
CA VAL A 11 11.75 -6.38 8.42
C VAL A 11 11.22 -5.78 9.74
N VAL A 12 11.88 -6.08 10.86
CA VAL A 12 11.48 -5.55 12.18
C VAL A 12 11.58 -4.03 12.19
N PHE A 13 12.67 -3.47 11.69
CA PHE A 13 12.86 -2.02 11.59
C PHE A 13 11.78 -1.36 10.73
N PHE A 14 11.45 -1.94 9.58
CA PHE A 14 10.42 -1.42 8.69
C PHE A 14 9.02 -1.42 9.35
N TYR A 15 8.67 -2.49 10.08
CA TYR A 15 7.40 -2.52 10.82
C TYR A 15 7.33 -1.50 11.94
N ILE A 16 8.44 -1.23 12.64
CA ILE A 16 8.48 -0.17 13.66
C ILE A 16 8.17 1.19 13.01
N ILE A 17 8.74 1.48 11.83
CA ILE A 17 8.44 2.72 11.10
C ILE A 17 6.95 2.81 10.75
N ILE A 18 6.37 1.75 10.17
CA ILE A 18 4.93 1.73 9.82
C ILE A 18 4.07 1.99 11.06
N LEU A 19 4.39 1.33 12.18
CA LEU A 19 3.68 1.49 13.44
C LEU A 19 3.74 2.94 13.94
N VAL A 20 4.93 3.55 13.96
CA VAL A 20 5.14 4.94 14.40
C VAL A 20 4.34 5.90 13.53
N VAL A 21 4.37 5.73 12.21
CA VAL A 21 3.59 6.56 11.28
C VAL A 21 2.10 6.39 11.51
N GLY A 22 1.62 5.16 11.71
CA GLY A 22 0.21 4.86 12.00
C GLY A 22 -0.28 5.50 13.30
N ILE A 23 0.52 5.43 14.36
CA ILE A 23 0.21 6.08 15.65
C ILE A 23 0.19 7.61 15.50
N TRP A 24 1.17 8.19 14.79
CA TRP A 24 1.22 9.64 14.58
C TRP A 24 0.02 10.14 13.77
N ALA A 25 -0.33 9.44 12.69
CA ALA A 25 -1.50 9.75 11.87
C ALA A 25 -2.82 9.60 12.68
N GLY A 26 -2.94 8.55 13.49
CA GLY A 26 -4.11 8.32 14.35
C GLY A 26 -4.28 9.36 15.47
N LYS A 27 -3.18 9.85 16.07
CA LYS A 27 -3.24 10.87 17.12
C LYS A 27 -3.62 12.25 16.59
N LYS A 28 -3.39 12.54 15.30
CA LYS A 28 -3.70 13.83 14.67
C LYS A 28 -5.21 14.02 14.36
N LYS A 29 -6.02 12.96 14.45
CA LYS A 29 -7.46 12.95 14.07
C LYS A 29 -8.45 13.22 15.21
N LYS A 30 -8.01 13.52 16.44
CA LYS A 30 -8.92 13.80 17.56
C LYS A 30 -9.42 15.25 17.51
N THR A 31 -10.31 15.57 16.58
CA THR A 31 -11.17 16.77 16.64
C THR A 31 -12.57 16.32 17.06
N PRO A 32 -13.22 16.95 18.05
CA PRO A 32 -14.54 16.54 18.51
C PRO A 32 -15.60 17.05 17.52
N GLY A 33 -16.01 16.19 16.58
CA GLY A 33 -17.11 16.41 15.64
C GLY A 33 -18.17 15.31 15.78
N SER A 34 -19.35 15.52 15.19
CA SER A 34 -20.49 14.59 15.30
C SER A 34 -20.15 13.19 14.75
N GLU A 35 -20.78 12.11 15.27
CA GLU A 35 -20.50 10.71 14.85
C GLU A 35 -20.61 10.50 13.32
N LEU A 36 -21.45 11.29 12.65
CA LEU A 36 -21.60 11.26 11.19
C LEU A 36 -20.37 11.84 10.48
N GLU A 37 -19.82 12.95 10.95
CA GLU A 37 -18.61 13.58 10.42
C GLU A 37 -17.36 12.73 10.69
N GLU A 38 -17.30 12.06 11.87
CA GLU A 38 -16.19 11.17 12.20
C GLU A 38 -16.12 9.97 11.22
N SER A 39 -17.27 9.42 10.83
CA SER A 39 -17.33 8.33 9.85
C SER A 39 -16.88 8.77 8.44
N GLU A 40 -17.27 9.98 8.01
CA GLU A 40 -16.87 10.56 6.73
C GLU A 40 -15.38 10.94 6.73
N GLU A 41 -14.85 11.46 7.83
CA GLU A 41 -13.41 11.74 7.99
C GLU A 41 -12.54 10.48 8.03
N VAL A 42 -13.05 9.38 8.60
CA VAL A 42 -12.35 8.09 8.63
C VAL A 42 -12.35 7.44 7.25
N MET A 43 -13.48 7.48 6.51
CA MET A 43 -13.60 6.82 5.20
C MET A 43 -13.06 7.65 4.03
N LEU A 44 -13.29 8.97 4.01
CA LEU A 44 -12.89 9.85 2.90
C LEU A 44 -11.61 10.63 3.17
N ALA A 45 -10.96 10.42 4.33
CA ALA A 45 -9.82 11.22 4.79
C ALA A 45 -10.10 12.74 4.70
N GLY A 46 -11.34 13.15 4.98
CA GLY A 46 -11.80 14.54 4.86
C GLY A 46 -11.67 15.11 3.45
N ARG A 47 -11.68 14.26 2.40
CA ARG A 47 -11.49 14.63 0.99
C ARG A 47 -10.20 15.40 0.69
N ASN A 48 -9.20 15.36 1.58
CA ASN A 48 -7.98 16.15 1.48
C ASN A 48 -6.73 15.29 1.19
N ILE A 49 -6.91 14.12 0.56
CA ILE A 49 -5.76 13.37 0.04
C ILE A 49 -5.23 14.11 -1.19
N GLY A 50 -4.04 14.70 -1.05
CA GLY A 50 -3.32 15.29 -2.18
C GLY A 50 -3.03 14.24 -3.25
N MET A 51 -3.00 14.67 -4.52
CA MET A 51 -2.82 13.78 -5.68
C MET A 51 -1.59 12.87 -5.56
N PHE A 52 -0.47 13.40 -5.05
CA PHE A 52 0.76 12.62 -4.86
C PHE A 52 0.55 11.44 -3.91
N VAL A 53 -0.01 11.70 -2.72
CA VAL A 53 -0.31 10.66 -1.73
C VAL A 53 -1.35 9.69 -2.29
N GLY A 54 -2.36 10.19 -3.01
CA GLY A 54 -3.38 9.37 -3.67
C GLY A 54 -2.78 8.36 -4.66
N ILE A 55 -1.81 8.78 -5.50
CA ILE A 55 -1.12 7.87 -6.43
C ILE A 55 -0.41 6.74 -5.66
N PHE A 56 0.39 7.08 -4.65
CA PHE A 56 1.10 6.05 -3.87
C PHE A 56 0.13 5.09 -3.16
N THR A 57 -0.94 5.61 -2.57
CA THR A 57 -1.95 4.78 -1.90
C THR A 57 -2.65 3.84 -2.87
N MET A 58 -3.08 4.34 -4.04
CA MET A 58 -3.71 3.51 -5.07
C MET A 58 -2.75 2.42 -5.59
N THR A 59 -1.47 2.74 -5.81
CA THR A 59 -0.47 1.73 -6.19
C THR A 59 -0.28 0.67 -5.09
N ALA A 60 -0.23 1.09 -3.82
CA ALA A 60 -0.04 0.18 -2.70
C ALA A 60 -1.19 -0.85 -2.54
N THR A 61 -2.39 -0.56 -3.05
CA THR A 61 -3.55 -1.48 -2.98
C THR A 61 -3.33 -2.79 -3.75
N TRP A 62 -2.61 -2.77 -4.87
CA TRP A 62 -2.47 -3.93 -5.76
C TRP A 62 -1.03 -4.44 -5.92
N VAL A 63 -0.03 -3.65 -5.53
CA VAL A 63 1.38 -4.10 -5.47
C VAL A 63 1.63 -4.83 -4.15
N GLY A 64 1.17 -6.09 -4.08
CA GLY A 64 1.35 -6.98 -2.93
C GLY A 64 2.34 -8.13 -3.18
N GLY A 65 2.50 -9.00 -2.19
CA GLY A 65 3.40 -10.16 -2.29
C GLY A 65 3.03 -11.13 -3.44
N GLY A 66 1.73 -11.35 -3.67
CA GLY A 66 1.25 -12.17 -4.79
C GLY A 66 1.54 -11.54 -6.16
N TYR A 67 1.41 -10.22 -6.29
CA TYR A 67 1.76 -9.50 -7.50
C TYR A 67 3.26 -9.62 -7.81
N ILE A 68 4.11 -9.41 -6.80
CA ILE A 68 5.57 -9.49 -6.96
C ILE A 68 6.00 -10.91 -7.34
N ASN A 69 5.54 -11.90 -6.58
CA ASN A 69 5.96 -13.29 -6.80
C ASN A 69 5.38 -13.87 -8.11
N GLY A 70 4.10 -13.61 -8.39
CA GLY A 70 3.45 -14.05 -9.62
C GLY A 70 4.05 -13.39 -10.87
N THR A 71 4.44 -12.11 -10.79
CA THR A 71 5.14 -11.44 -11.89
C THR A 71 6.53 -12.04 -12.10
N ALA A 72 7.27 -12.31 -11.01
CA ALA A 72 8.58 -12.95 -11.10
C ALA A 72 8.49 -14.35 -11.74
N GLU A 73 7.51 -15.16 -11.34
CA GLU A 73 7.25 -16.49 -11.91
C GLU A 73 6.86 -16.42 -13.40
N ALA A 74 5.97 -15.50 -13.76
CA ALA A 74 5.52 -15.32 -15.14
C ALA A 74 6.67 -14.87 -16.06
N ILE A 75 7.51 -13.95 -15.60
CA ILE A 75 8.70 -13.51 -16.34
C ILE A 75 9.72 -14.65 -16.46
N TYR A 76 9.96 -15.38 -15.37
CA TYR A 76 10.89 -16.51 -15.38
C TYR A 76 10.45 -17.59 -16.37
N SER A 77 9.16 -17.91 -16.41
CA SER A 77 8.63 -19.01 -17.22
C SER A 77 8.34 -18.63 -18.67
N ASN A 78 7.80 -17.43 -18.91
CA ASN A 78 7.27 -17.05 -20.21
C ASN A 78 7.96 -15.81 -20.81
N GLY A 79 8.89 -15.19 -20.09
CA GLY A 79 9.62 -13.99 -20.53
C GLY A 79 8.87 -12.68 -20.23
N ILE A 80 9.55 -11.56 -20.51
CA ILE A 80 9.12 -10.22 -20.07
C ILE A 80 7.78 -9.75 -20.65
N VAL A 81 7.38 -10.30 -21.80
CA VAL A 81 6.13 -9.98 -22.51
C VAL A 81 4.89 -10.36 -21.67
N TRP A 82 5.03 -11.33 -20.77
CA TRP A 82 3.94 -11.81 -19.92
C TRP A 82 3.77 -11.02 -18.61
N CYS A 83 4.57 -9.97 -18.41
CA CYS A 83 4.37 -8.99 -17.34
C CYS A 83 3.23 -8.01 -17.68
N GLN A 84 2.05 -8.53 -17.99
CA GLN A 84 0.87 -7.70 -18.34
C GLN A 84 0.07 -7.25 -17.12
N ALA A 85 0.25 -7.93 -15.99
CA ALA A 85 -0.40 -7.60 -14.72
C ALA A 85 -0.35 -6.09 -14.39
N PRO A 86 0.81 -5.39 -14.46
CA PRO A 86 0.86 -3.95 -14.20
C PRO A 86 -0.09 -3.11 -15.05
N PHE A 87 -0.15 -3.39 -16.35
CA PHE A 87 -0.98 -2.63 -17.28
C PHE A 87 -2.46 -2.95 -17.10
N GLY A 88 -2.80 -4.21 -16.83
CA GLY A 88 -4.17 -4.62 -16.53
C GLY A 88 -4.71 -3.97 -15.26
N TYR A 89 -3.93 -3.99 -14.17
CA TYR A 89 -4.32 -3.34 -12.91
C TYR A 89 -4.40 -1.81 -13.05
N ALA A 90 -3.42 -1.17 -13.69
CA ALA A 90 -3.46 0.26 -13.94
C ALA A 90 -4.67 0.67 -14.80
N LEU A 91 -4.97 -0.10 -15.86
CA LEU A 91 -6.12 0.17 -16.72
C LEU A 91 -7.45 -0.04 -15.98
N SER A 92 -7.54 -1.07 -15.13
CA SER A 92 -8.73 -1.30 -14.29
C SER A 92 -8.99 -0.16 -13.29
N LEU A 93 -7.95 0.57 -12.86
CA LEU A 93 -8.09 1.73 -11.97
C LEU A 93 -8.50 3.00 -12.71
N VAL A 94 -8.25 3.08 -14.03
CA VAL A 94 -8.63 4.22 -14.87
C VAL A 94 -10.03 4.04 -15.48
N ILE A 95 -10.38 2.81 -15.85
CA ILE A 95 -11.67 2.46 -16.49
C ILE A 95 -12.73 2.04 -15.47
N GLY A 96 -12.30 1.54 -14.31
CA GLY A 96 -13.18 1.07 -13.22
C GLY A 96 -14.10 2.13 -12.66
#